data_AF-A0A523XMN1-F1
#
_entry.id   AF-A0A523XMN1-F1
#
_cell.length_a   1.000
_cell.length_b   1.000
_cell.length_c   1.000
_cell.angle_alpha   90.00
_cell.angle_beta   90.00
_cell.angle_gamma   90.00
#
_symmetry.space_group_name_H-M   'P 1'
#
loop_
_entity.id
_entity.type
_entity.pdbx_description
1 polymer ?
#
loop_
_entity_poly.entity_id
_entity_poly.type
_entity_poly.pdbx_seq_one_letter_code
_entity_poly.pdbx_strand_id
1 'polypeptide(L)'
;MYGKGAAVAEDSRNILEWLKVALDFENEGLLFYTKAASESSNVLSRRLFRTRAGQEIDHAKKVEEIYGLVEGGKELPPPEKLKKIGAHVDVEKDIEEFFGTTDRESLRKDIGNVEAMEVALEIEKKSFNLYSERLKDASNASEKEFLKALRDEEKKHIDALDNVYYYLTDPEMWFASDESRVWNWMGT
;
A
#
# COMPACT_ATOMS: atom_id res chain seq x y z
N MET A 1 5.25 -33.53 -27.40
CA MET A 1 4.45 -32.76 -26.42
C MET A 1 5.24 -32.39 -25.14
N TYR A 2 6.57 -32.49 -25.12
CA TYR A 2 7.39 -32.26 -23.91
C TYR A 2 7.63 -30.78 -23.53
N GLY A 3 7.40 -29.81 -24.43
CA GLY A 3 7.70 -28.39 -24.18
C GLY A 3 6.69 -27.62 -23.33
N LYS A 4 5.41 -28.02 -23.35
CA LYS A 4 4.34 -27.25 -22.68
C LYS A 4 4.36 -27.42 -21.15
N GLY A 5 4.70 -28.61 -20.66
CA GLY A 5 4.79 -28.88 -19.21
C GLY A 5 5.99 -28.22 -18.53
N ALA A 6 7.14 -28.15 -19.23
CA ALA A 6 8.33 -27.49 -18.71
C ALA A 6 8.14 -25.97 -18.57
N ALA A 7 7.51 -25.32 -19.55
CA ALA A 7 7.22 -23.89 -19.50
C ALA A 7 6.24 -23.52 -18.38
N VAL A 8 5.20 -24.33 -18.15
CA VAL A 8 4.26 -24.11 -17.03
C VAL A 8 4.96 -24.26 -15.67
N ALA A 9 5.82 -25.27 -15.51
CA ALA A 9 6.59 -25.46 -14.28
C ALA A 9 7.64 -24.36 -14.05
N GLU A 10 8.13 -23.71 -15.10
CA GLU A 10 9.01 -22.55 -14.99
C GLU A 10 8.25 -21.27 -14.61
N ASP A 11 7.10 -21.03 -15.24
CA ASP A 11 6.20 -19.91 -14.93
C ASP A 11 5.72 -19.97 -13.47
N SER A 12 5.26 -21.13 -13.00
CA SER A 12 4.84 -21.30 -11.60
C SER A 12 5.98 -21.08 -10.60
N ARG A 13 7.20 -21.54 -10.90
CA ARG A 13 8.37 -21.29 -10.03
C ARG A 13 8.68 -19.81 -9.93
N ASN A 14 8.68 -19.12 -11.07
CA ASN A 14 8.93 -17.69 -11.13
C ASN A 14 7.85 -16.90 -10.34
N ILE A 15 6.58 -17.30 -10.47
CA ILE A 15 5.47 -16.73 -9.68
C ILE A 15 5.69 -16.92 -8.18
N LEU A 16 6.05 -18.13 -7.74
CA LEU A 16 6.30 -18.42 -6.32
C LEU A 16 7.48 -17.63 -5.76
N GLU A 17 8.54 -17.40 -6.55
CA GLU A 17 9.71 -16.64 -6.12
C GLU A 17 9.36 -15.18 -5.83
N TRP A 18 8.65 -14.49 -6.72
CA TRP A 18 8.32 -13.09 -6.47
C TRP A 18 7.24 -12.94 -5.40
N LEU A 19 6.30 -13.90 -5.26
CA LEU A 19 5.31 -13.88 -4.18
C LEU A 19 5.94 -13.97 -2.80
N LYS A 20 7.07 -14.68 -2.65
CA LYS A 20 7.85 -14.68 -1.40
C LYS A 20 8.43 -13.30 -1.11
N VAL A 21 9.02 -12.66 -2.11
CA VAL A 21 9.56 -11.30 -1.99
C VAL A 21 8.45 -10.31 -1.63
N ALA A 22 7.29 -10.41 -2.28
CA ALA A 22 6.13 -9.59 -1.96
C ALA A 22 5.70 -9.80 -0.50
N LEU A 23 5.57 -11.06 -0.05
CA LEU A 23 5.16 -11.36 1.32
C LEU A 23 6.14 -10.82 2.36
N ASP A 24 7.45 -10.92 2.11
CA ASP A 24 8.46 -10.32 2.97
C ASP A 24 8.28 -8.80 3.04
N PHE A 25 8.02 -8.15 1.90
CA PHE A 25 7.81 -6.71 1.83
C PHE A 25 6.57 -6.24 2.60
N GLU A 26 5.42 -6.90 2.41
CA GLU A 26 4.18 -6.61 3.14
C GLU A 26 4.34 -6.79 4.66
N ASN A 27 5.11 -7.80 5.09
CA ASN A 27 5.40 -8.02 6.51
C ASN A 27 6.35 -6.97 7.09
N GLU A 28 7.34 -6.50 6.32
CA GLU A 28 8.19 -5.37 6.71
C GLU A 28 7.37 -4.08 6.87
N GLY A 29 6.48 -3.79 5.91
CA GLY A 29 5.51 -2.69 5.97
C GLY A 29 4.62 -2.77 7.23
N LEU A 30 4.02 -3.93 7.47
CA LEU A 30 3.18 -4.17 8.66
C LEU A 30 3.95 -3.92 9.97
N LEU A 31 5.16 -4.46 10.09
CA LEU A 31 5.98 -4.28 11.29
C LEU A 31 6.29 -2.80 11.51
N PHE A 32 6.69 -2.10 10.45
CA PHE A 32 6.99 -0.68 10.49
C PHE A 32 5.76 0.13 10.91
N TYR A 33 4.62 -0.02 10.24
CA TYR A 33 3.43 0.77 10.52
C TYR A 33 2.84 0.51 11.89
N THR A 34 2.88 -0.74 12.37
CA THR A 34 2.46 -1.08 13.72
C THR A 34 3.30 -0.33 14.75
N LYS A 35 4.62 -0.31 14.56
CA LYS A 35 5.55 0.42 15.43
C LYS A 35 5.33 1.93 15.35
N ALA A 36 5.29 2.50 14.14
CA ALA A 36 5.09 3.94 13.92
C ALA A 36 3.77 4.43 14.53
N ALA A 37 2.69 3.65 14.40
CA ALA A 37 1.41 3.94 15.06
C ALA A 37 1.51 3.95 16.59
N SER A 38 2.30 3.05 17.18
CA SER A 38 2.47 2.98 18.63
C SER A 38 3.33 4.13 19.19
N GLU A 39 4.31 4.60 18.43
CA GLU A 39 5.29 5.59 18.85
C GLU A 39 4.94 7.04 18.48
N SER A 40 4.05 7.23 17.49
CA SER A 40 3.63 8.58 17.07
C SER A 40 3.00 9.35 18.23
N SER A 41 3.24 10.66 18.37
CA SER A 41 2.51 11.52 19.31
C SER A 41 1.32 12.21 18.65
N ASN A 42 1.43 12.52 17.37
CA ASN A 42 0.39 13.18 16.59
C ASN A 42 -0.78 12.22 16.26
N VAL A 43 -2.01 12.67 16.50
CA VAL A 43 -3.21 11.83 16.35
C VAL A 43 -3.55 11.50 14.90
N LEU A 44 -3.28 12.41 13.96
CA LEU A 44 -3.53 12.21 12.53
C LEU A 44 -2.55 11.20 11.95
N SER A 45 -1.26 11.37 12.23
CA SER A 45 -0.17 10.45 11.86
C SER A 45 -0.45 9.04 12.37
N ARG A 46 -0.83 8.94 13.65
CA ARG A 46 -1.22 7.67 14.28
C ARG A 46 -2.39 7.00 13.59
N ARG A 47 -3.43 7.77 13.22
CA ARG A 47 -4.59 7.23 12.50
C ARG A 47 -4.14 6.66 11.15
N LEU A 48 -3.38 7.44 10.38
CA LEU A 48 -2.84 7.01 9.10
C LEU A 48 -2.03 5.70 9.24
N PHE A 49 -1.04 5.65 10.12
CA PHE A 49 -0.21 4.45 10.31
C PHE A 49 -1.02 3.22 10.74
N ARG A 50 -2.09 3.38 11.53
CA ARG A 50 -2.98 2.26 11.89
C ARG A 50 -3.76 1.75 10.69
N THR A 51 -4.29 2.66 9.87
CA THR A 51 -5.01 2.32 8.64
C THR A 51 -4.09 1.60 7.67
N ARG A 52 -2.85 2.11 7.52
CA ARG A 52 -1.79 1.46 6.72
C ARG A 52 -1.50 0.04 7.19
N ALA A 53 -1.20 -0.16 8.49
CA ALA A 53 -0.96 -1.49 9.04
C ALA A 53 -2.11 -2.49 8.76
N GLY A 54 -3.37 -2.01 8.79
CA GLY A 54 -4.53 -2.82 8.43
C GLY A 54 -4.53 -3.25 6.96
N GLN A 55 -4.15 -2.36 6.04
CA GLN A 55 -4.07 -2.65 4.61
C GLN A 55 -2.91 -3.60 4.27
N GLU A 56 -1.74 -3.45 4.90
CA GLU A 56 -0.61 -4.39 4.74
C GLU A 56 -0.99 -5.82 5.16
N ILE A 57 -1.80 -5.98 6.21
CA ILE A 57 -2.33 -7.30 6.62
C ILE A 57 -3.18 -7.91 5.50
N ASP A 58 -4.03 -7.10 4.86
CA ASP A 58 -4.91 -7.58 3.80
C ASP A 58 -4.13 -7.92 2.53
N HIS A 59 -3.07 -7.17 2.23
CA HIS A 59 -2.12 -7.48 1.17
C HIS A 59 -1.39 -8.79 1.44
N ALA A 60 -0.75 -8.94 2.60
CA ALA A 60 -0.04 -10.14 3.00
C ALA A 60 -0.93 -11.39 2.90
N LYS A 61 -2.16 -11.34 3.45
CA LYS A 61 -3.13 -12.44 3.33
C LYS A 61 -3.44 -12.79 1.88
N LYS A 62 -3.57 -11.79 1.01
CA LYS A 62 -3.87 -12.05 -0.40
C LYS A 62 -2.67 -12.67 -1.11
N VAL A 63 -1.46 -12.19 -0.84
CA VAL A 63 -0.22 -12.78 -1.35
C VAL A 63 -0.09 -14.23 -0.88
N GLU A 64 -0.34 -14.54 0.39
CA GLU A 64 -0.35 -15.90 0.93
C GLU A 64 -1.41 -16.80 0.27
N GLU A 65 -2.63 -16.30 0.07
CA GLU A 65 -3.70 -17.03 -0.63
C GLU A 65 -3.24 -17.42 -2.04
N ILE A 66 -2.69 -16.47 -2.79
CA ILE A 66 -2.21 -16.70 -4.15
C ILE A 66 -1.01 -17.65 -4.17
N TYR A 67 -0.06 -17.48 -3.25
CA TYR A 67 1.08 -18.37 -3.08
C TYR A 67 0.63 -19.82 -2.86
N GLY A 68 -0.30 -20.05 -1.93
CA GLY A 68 -0.81 -21.40 -1.64
C GLY A 68 -1.56 -22.05 -2.81
N LEU A 69 -2.23 -21.25 -3.66
CA LEU A 69 -2.84 -21.77 -4.88
C LEU A 69 -1.77 -22.27 -5.86
N VAL A 70 -0.75 -21.45 -6.14
CA VAL A 70 0.30 -21.78 -7.12
C VAL A 70 1.19 -22.92 -6.60
N GLU A 71 1.51 -22.94 -5.31
CA GLU A 71 2.29 -24.01 -4.68
C GLU A 71 1.53 -25.35 -4.74
N GLY A 72 0.21 -25.31 -4.59
CA GLY A 72 -0.68 -26.46 -4.78
C GLY A 72 -0.90 -26.87 -6.24
N GLY A 73 -0.21 -26.26 -7.20
CA GLY A 73 -0.33 -26.54 -8.64
C GLY A 73 -1.65 -26.06 -9.26
N LYS A 74 -2.34 -25.13 -8.61
CA LYS A 74 -3.57 -24.52 -9.15
C LYS A 74 -3.25 -23.29 -9.97
N GLU A 75 -4.11 -23.01 -10.94
CA GLU A 75 -4.05 -21.77 -11.70
C GLU A 75 -4.44 -20.58 -10.82
N LEU A 76 -3.90 -19.40 -11.16
CA LEU A 76 -4.31 -18.15 -10.55
C LEU A 76 -5.82 -17.90 -10.77
N PRO A 77 -6.51 -17.23 -9.83
CA PRO A 77 -7.87 -16.78 -10.07
C PRO A 77 -7.96 -15.95 -11.36
N PRO A 78 -9.12 -15.93 -12.04
CA PRO A 78 -9.26 -15.13 -13.25
C PRO A 78 -9.14 -13.63 -12.93
N PRO A 79 -8.65 -12.79 -13.88
CA PRO A 79 -8.25 -11.41 -13.61
C PRO A 79 -9.32 -10.55 -12.93
N GLU A 80 -10.60 -10.73 -13.28
CA GLU A 80 -11.71 -9.98 -12.69
C GLU A 80 -11.84 -10.16 -11.17
N LYS A 81 -11.32 -11.25 -10.61
CA LYS A 81 -11.29 -11.51 -9.16
C LYS A 81 -10.05 -10.94 -8.46
N LEU A 82 -9.09 -10.40 -9.22
CA LEU A 82 -7.80 -9.90 -8.72
C LEU A 82 -7.67 -8.37 -8.81
N LYS A 83 -8.71 -7.68 -9.31
CA LYS A 83 -8.73 -6.22 -9.49
C LYS A 83 -8.71 -5.41 -8.21
N LYS A 84 -9.01 -6.04 -7.07
CA LYS A 84 -9.12 -5.39 -5.76
C LYS A 84 -8.40 -6.23 -4.74
N ILE A 85 -7.47 -5.58 -4.06
CA ILE A 85 -6.60 -6.11 -3.03
C ILE A 85 -6.60 -5.02 -1.97
N GLY A 86 -6.64 -5.38 -0.69
CA GLY A 86 -6.75 -4.39 0.38
C GLY A 86 -8.16 -4.19 0.93
N ALA A 87 -8.19 -3.44 2.04
CA ALA A 87 -9.31 -3.34 2.95
C ALA A 87 -10.60 -2.80 2.33
N HIS A 88 -11.72 -3.09 2.99
CA HIS A 88 -12.99 -2.38 2.79
C HIS A 88 -12.92 -0.87 3.10
N VAL A 89 -11.83 -0.42 3.74
CA VAL A 89 -11.62 0.94 4.19
C VAL A 89 -10.67 1.64 3.23
N ASP A 90 -11.19 2.63 2.51
CA ASP A 90 -10.40 3.52 1.67
C ASP A 90 -9.64 4.51 2.55
N VAL A 91 -8.33 4.66 2.34
CA VAL A 91 -7.45 5.47 3.20
C VAL A 91 -7.83 6.96 3.18
N GLU A 92 -8.21 7.51 2.02
CA GLU A 92 -8.63 8.91 1.93
C GLU A 92 -9.90 9.12 2.74
N LYS A 93 -10.88 8.24 2.53
CA LYS A 93 -12.16 8.31 3.25
C LYS A 93 -12.00 8.16 4.76
N ASP A 94 -11.11 7.25 5.20
CA ASP A 94 -10.82 7.04 6.61
C ASP A 94 -10.25 8.30 7.27
N ILE A 95 -9.30 8.94 6.59
CA ILE A 95 -8.70 10.17 7.09
C ILE A 95 -9.71 11.31 7.02
N GLU A 96 -10.53 11.42 5.97
CA GLU A 96 -11.58 12.44 5.85
C GLU A 96 -12.57 12.38 7.02
N GLU A 97 -13.08 11.20 7.34
CA GLU A 97 -14.00 11.00 8.47
C GLU A 97 -13.34 11.33 9.81
N PHE A 98 -12.10 10.88 10.02
CA PHE A 98 -11.35 11.18 11.24
C PHE A 98 -11.07 12.67 11.38
N PHE A 99 -10.75 13.34 10.28
CA PHE A 99 -10.43 14.75 10.23
C PHE A 99 -11.66 15.62 10.51
N GLY A 100 -12.83 15.26 9.97
CA GLY A 100 -14.09 15.96 10.20
C GLY A 100 -14.63 15.81 11.63
N THR A 101 -14.15 14.83 12.40
CA THR A 101 -14.59 14.54 13.78
C THR A 101 -13.56 14.91 14.85
N THR A 102 -12.38 15.38 14.46
CA THR A 102 -11.28 15.75 15.37
C THR A 102 -11.00 17.24 15.29
N ASP A 103 -10.74 17.88 16.43
CA ASP A 103 -10.43 19.31 16.44
C ASP A 103 -9.09 19.63 15.72
N ARG A 104 -9.06 20.76 15.01
CA ARG A 104 -7.94 21.15 14.13
C ARG A 104 -6.63 21.37 14.90
N GLU A 105 -6.72 21.82 16.15
CA GLU A 105 -5.55 22.03 17.01
C GLU A 105 -4.88 20.70 17.36
N SER A 106 -5.66 19.70 17.80
CA SER A 106 -5.18 18.35 18.08
C SER A 106 -4.56 17.68 16.86
N LEU A 107 -5.13 17.88 15.66
CA LEU A 107 -4.60 17.31 14.42
C LEU A 107 -3.17 17.80 14.09
N ARG A 108 -2.81 19.02 14.49
CA ARG A 108 -1.47 19.61 14.28
C ARG A 108 -0.60 19.64 15.53
N LYS A 109 -1.09 19.12 16.64
CA LYS A 109 -0.32 19.07 17.87
C LYS A 109 0.72 17.94 17.80
N ASP A 110 1.87 18.15 18.44
CA ASP A 110 2.89 17.13 18.65
C ASP A 110 3.36 16.43 17.36
N ILE A 111 3.63 17.20 16.29
CA ILE A 111 4.12 16.76 14.94
C ILE A 111 5.48 16.01 15.00
N GLY A 112 6.01 15.69 16.19
CA GLY A 112 7.25 14.94 16.33
C GLY A 112 7.28 13.65 15.50
N ASN A 113 8.49 13.25 15.10
CA ASN A 113 8.78 12.11 14.20
C ASN A 113 8.28 12.28 12.75
N VAL A 114 8.54 13.44 12.15
CA VAL A 114 8.39 13.65 10.70
C VAL A 114 9.20 12.61 9.91
N GLU A 115 10.33 12.18 10.46
CA GLU A 115 11.20 11.14 9.94
C GLU A 115 10.48 9.80 9.72
N ALA A 116 9.47 9.47 10.55
CA ALA A 116 8.68 8.25 10.36
C ALA A 116 7.82 8.33 9.09
N MET A 117 7.33 9.51 8.70
CA MET A 117 6.60 9.66 7.44
C MET A 117 7.53 9.58 6.23
N GLU A 118 8.74 10.12 6.33
CA GLU A 118 9.74 9.98 5.28
C GLU A 118 10.11 8.51 5.06
N VAL A 119 10.33 7.75 6.14
CA VAL A 119 10.59 6.30 6.04
C VAL A 119 9.39 5.57 5.47
N ALA A 120 8.16 5.91 5.88
CA ALA A 120 6.94 5.34 5.31
C ALA A 120 6.86 5.55 3.80
N LEU A 121 7.09 6.78 3.32
CA LEU A 121 7.12 7.10 1.90
C LEU A 121 8.15 6.28 1.13
N GLU A 122 9.34 6.08 1.71
CA GLU A 122 10.38 5.26 1.08
C GLU A 122 10.02 3.77 1.03
N ILE A 123 9.31 3.24 2.04
CA ILE A 123 8.78 1.87 2.01
C ILE A 123 7.76 1.73 0.87
N GLU A 124 6.77 2.62 0.81
CA GLU A 124 5.69 2.55 -0.19
C GLU A 124 6.22 2.74 -1.62
N LYS A 125 7.17 3.65 -1.84
CA LYS A 125 7.85 3.82 -3.14
C LYS A 125 8.60 2.56 -3.56
N LYS A 126 9.22 1.85 -2.63
CA LYS A 126 9.90 0.58 -2.91
C LYS A 126 8.89 -0.52 -3.25
N SER A 127 7.77 -0.65 -2.53
CA SER A 127 6.67 -1.57 -2.88
C SER A 127 6.13 -1.26 -4.29
N PHE A 128 5.80 0.00 -4.55
CA PHE A 128 5.30 0.46 -5.84
C PHE A 128 6.25 0.10 -6.98
N ASN A 129 7.55 0.32 -6.79
CA ASN A 129 8.57 -0.01 -7.79
C ASN A 129 8.73 -1.52 -7.96
N LEU A 130 8.74 -2.29 -6.87
CA LEU A 130 8.79 -3.75 -6.91
C LEU A 130 7.67 -4.32 -7.79
N TYR A 131 6.43 -3.90 -7.55
CA TYR A 131 5.28 -4.34 -8.32
C TYR A 131 5.28 -3.81 -9.75
N SER A 132 5.74 -2.58 -9.96
CA SER A 132 5.86 -1.99 -11.30
C SER A 132 6.90 -2.69 -12.17
N GLU A 133 8.06 -3.04 -11.62
CA GLU A 133 9.08 -3.80 -12.35
C GLU A 133 8.59 -5.21 -12.65
N ARG A 134 8.02 -5.90 -11.65
CA ARG A 134 7.49 -7.26 -11.85
C ARG A 134 6.38 -7.31 -12.91
N LEU A 135 5.53 -6.28 -12.98
CA LEU A 135 4.47 -6.17 -13.96
C LEU A 135 4.98 -6.13 -15.42
N LYS A 136 6.20 -5.62 -15.65
CA LYS A 136 6.81 -5.58 -17.00
C LYS A 136 7.17 -6.98 -17.50
N ASP A 137 7.60 -7.85 -16.59
CA ASP A 137 8.06 -9.20 -16.89
C ASP A 137 6.92 -10.24 -16.89
N ALA A 138 5.83 -9.94 -16.19
CA ALA A 138 4.66 -10.81 -16.13
C ALA A 138 4.09 -11.08 -17.53
N SER A 139 3.74 -12.33 -17.81
CA SER A 139 3.07 -12.74 -19.07
C SER A 139 1.65 -13.23 -18.84
N ASN A 140 1.37 -13.76 -17.65
CA ASN A 140 0.05 -14.23 -17.26
C ASN A 140 -0.90 -13.05 -16.99
N ALA A 141 -2.11 -13.07 -17.57
CA ALA A 141 -3.07 -11.97 -17.42
C ALA A 141 -3.58 -11.80 -15.96
N SER A 142 -3.74 -12.90 -15.23
CA SER A 142 -4.13 -12.86 -13.82
C SER A 142 -3.03 -12.31 -12.94
N GLU A 143 -1.79 -12.71 -13.19
CA GLU A 143 -0.61 -12.16 -12.51
C GLU A 143 -0.51 -10.65 -12.74
N LYS A 144 -0.67 -10.20 -14.00
CA LYS A 144 -0.66 -8.77 -14.34
C LYS A 144 -1.73 -7.98 -13.58
N GLU A 145 -2.94 -8.50 -13.50
CA GLU A 145 -4.02 -7.81 -12.80
C GLU A 145 -3.76 -7.75 -11.29
N PHE A 146 -3.22 -8.82 -10.70
CA PHE A 146 -2.84 -8.86 -9.30
C PHE A 146 -1.73 -7.85 -8.97
N LEU A 147 -0.64 -7.84 -9.75
CA LEU A 147 0.45 -6.87 -9.60
C LEU A 147 -0.01 -5.42 -9.79
N LYS A 148 -0.89 -5.20 -10.76
CA LYS A 148 -1.47 -3.88 -11.01
C LYS A 148 -2.27 -3.40 -9.81
N ALA A 149 -3.10 -4.26 -9.23
CA ALA A 149 -3.90 -3.88 -8.08
C ALA A 149 -3.03 -3.61 -6.83
N LEU A 150 -1.95 -4.37 -6.58
CA LEU A 150 -1.01 -4.08 -5.48
C LEU A 150 -0.36 -2.71 -5.70
N ARG A 151 0.26 -2.53 -6.87
CA ARG A 151 0.88 -1.26 -7.27
C ARG A 151 -0.07 -0.06 -7.12
N ASP A 152 -1.32 -0.22 -7.56
CA ASP A 152 -2.30 0.87 -7.52
C ASP A 152 -2.73 1.19 -6.07
N GLU A 153 -2.76 0.21 -5.16
CA GLU A 153 -2.91 0.47 -3.71
C GLU A 153 -1.68 1.20 -3.14
N GLU A 154 -0.45 0.75 -3.43
CA GLU A 154 0.78 1.44 -2.96
C GLU A 154 0.84 2.88 -3.45
N LYS A 155 0.33 3.15 -4.65
CA LYS A 155 0.25 4.53 -5.15
C LYS A 155 -0.67 5.39 -4.29
N LYS A 156 -1.83 4.86 -3.87
CA LYS A 156 -2.76 5.56 -2.96
C LYS A 156 -2.14 5.76 -1.59
N HIS A 157 -1.32 4.82 -1.14
CA HIS A 157 -0.62 4.92 0.14
C HIS A 157 0.40 6.06 0.11
N ILE A 158 1.18 6.16 -0.97
CA ILE A 158 2.08 7.29 -1.24
C ILE A 158 1.28 8.60 -1.23
N ASP A 159 0.16 8.67 -1.95
CA ASP A 159 -0.66 9.88 -2.00
C ASP A 159 -1.17 10.26 -0.60
N ALA A 160 -1.69 9.31 0.18
CA ALA A 160 -2.16 9.58 1.53
C ALA A 160 -1.06 10.07 2.47
N LEU A 161 0.14 9.46 2.40
CA LEU A 161 1.30 9.88 3.17
C LEU A 161 1.77 11.26 2.78
N ASP A 162 1.92 11.55 1.48
CA ASP A 162 2.32 12.86 0.98
C ASP A 162 1.32 13.94 1.42
N ASN A 163 0.02 13.64 1.36
CA ASN A 163 -1.04 14.56 1.79
C ASN A 163 -0.94 14.85 3.30
N VAL A 164 -0.86 13.83 4.14
CA VAL A 164 -0.76 14.04 5.60
C VAL A 164 0.58 14.70 5.96
N TYR A 165 1.69 14.28 5.35
CA TYR A 165 3.02 14.86 5.56
C TYR A 165 3.01 16.35 5.26
N TYR A 166 2.52 16.74 4.09
CA TYR A 166 2.49 18.12 3.65
C TYR A 166 1.53 18.96 4.50
N TYR A 167 0.38 18.42 4.90
CA TYR A 167 -0.55 19.08 5.84
C TYR A 167 0.10 19.39 7.21
N LEU A 168 0.98 18.52 7.70
CA LEU A 168 1.65 18.68 9.00
C LEU A 168 2.91 19.54 8.92
N THR A 169 3.65 19.50 7.82
CA THR A 169 5.00 20.10 7.73
C THR A 169 5.04 21.44 7.02
N ASP A 170 4.12 21.73 6.11
CA ASP A 170 4.09 22.99 5.35
C ASP A 170 2.65 23.46 5.08
N PRO A 171 1.93 23.90 6.13
CA PRO A 171 0.53 24.29 6.00
C PRO A 171 0.36 25.56 5.16
N GLU A 172 1.34 26.46 5.10
CA GLU A 172 1.24 27.70 4.29
C GLU A 172 1.29 27.40 2.80
N MET A 173 2.16 26.49 2.35
CA MET A 173 2.14 26.05 0.95
C MET A 173 0.97 25.10 0.67
N TRP A 174 0.48 24.32 1.64
CA TRP A 174 -0.72 23.49 1.48
C TRP A 174 -1.95 24.29 1.00
N PHE A 175 -2.20 25.45 1.59
CA PHE A 175 -3.30 26.33 1.17
C PHE A 175 -3.03 27.03 -0.17
N ALA A 176 -1.80 26.95 -0.70
CA ALA A 176 -1.38 27.55 -1.97
C ALA A 176 -1.26 26.53 -3.13
N SER A 177 -1.35 25.23 -2.86
CA SER A 177 -1.26 24.18 -3.88
C SER A 177 -2.52 24.07 -4.76
N ASP A 178 -2.31 23.69 -6.02
CA ASP A 178 -3.37 23.39 -6.99
C ASP A 178 -4.24 22.20 -6.52
N GLU A 179 -5.56 22.32 -6.70
CA GLU A 179 -6.57 21.36 -6.28
C GLU A 179 -6.34 19.92 -6.77
N SER A 180 -5.54 19.74 -7.83
CA SER A 180 -5.19 18.43 -8.40
C SER A 180 -4.08 17.67 -7.66
N ARG A 181 -3.41 18.29 -6.69
CA ARG A 181 -2.22 17.72 -6.01
C ARG A 181 -2.42 17.40 -4.53
N VAL A 182 -3.51 17.88 -3.93
CA VAL A 182 -3.75 17.75 -2.49
C VAL A 182 -5.22 17.44 -2.17
N TRP A 183 -5.47 16.84 -1.01
CA TRP A 183 -6.79 16.61 -0.46
C TRP A 183 -7.41 17.91 0.02
N ASN A 184 -8.11 18.62 -0.87
CA ASN A 184 -8.63 19.97 -0.61
C ASN A 184 -9.54 20.08 0.61
N TRP A 185 -10.25 19.01 0.98
CA TRP A 185 -11.07 18.94 2.19
C TRP A 185 -10.26 19.08 3.48
N MET A 186 -8.94 18.90 3.45
CA MET A 186 -8.07 19.21 4.58
C MET A 186 -7.86 20.72 4.80
N GLY A 187 -8.20 21.54 3.82
CA GLY A 187 -8.08 23.00 3.88
C GLY A 187 -9.35 23.72 4.36
N THR A 188 -10.47 23.01 4.47
CA THR A 188 -11.74 23.54 4.98
C THR A 188 -11.85 23.42 6.49
#